data_AF-A0A8S8YWR9-F1
#
_entry.id   AF-A0A8S8YWR9-F1
#
_cell.length_a   1.000
_cell.length_b   1.000
_cell.length_c   1.000
_cell.angle_alpha   90.00
_cell.angle_beta   90.00
_cell.angle_gamma   90.00
#
_symmetry.space_group_name_H-M   'P 1'
#
loop_
_entity.id
_entity.type
_entity.pdbx_description
1 polymer ?
#
loop_
_entity_poly.entity_id
_entity_poly.type
_entity_poly.pdbx_seq_one_letter_code
_entity_poly.pdbx_strand_id
1 'polypeptide(L)'
;MGYLDAGTGVRSGLDISYCRAVAAALGLNPDTDVEYIPASGSDRFDKLASGTIDVLIRTTTWTTSRDADLNADFAGMNFFDGQGILVRSDAYAYGTGSADQLNGAGICVGIGTTTEGNMVDWFSSRNIEFDPVPVADAAEATAKFIDGSCDAFTGDMSAMVAKKWQLDGDGSMNGVDIWIAQELMSKEPLGAATRDMDSDFKDVVAWVWYGMVTAEEMGVTAANAADSAAAACALNEGGATSDPGMCRLLTENLGLGTATNPLAGDWMQAVLATAGNYGEAYDDAFCDGTYDGVSGSDAMSGCLISRSGTLNALVSEGGIQYAPAMR
;
A
#
# COMPACT_ATOMS: atom_id res chain seq x y z
N MET A 1 -2.95 -3.82 4.08
CA MET A 1 -1.94 -3.95 3.01
C MET A 1 -0.72 -4.79 3.40
N GLY A 2 -0.51 -5.10 4.68
CA GLY A 2 0.35 -6.19 5.12
C GLY A 2 -0.42 -7.13 6.04
N TYR A 3 -0.25 -8.43 5.87
CA TYR A 3 -0.87 -9.49 6.68
C TYR A 3 0.22 -10.41 7.23
N LEU A 4 0.03 -10.89 8.46
CA LEU A 4 0.87 -11.92 9.08
C LEU A 4 0.00 -13.15 9.32
N ASP A 5 0.32 -14.23 8.65
CA ASP A 5 -0.33 -15.52 8.91
C ASP A 5 0.18 -16.10 10.24
N ALA A 6 -0.71 -16.23 11.22
CA ALA A 6 -0.34 -16.69 12.56
C ALA A 6 0.09 -18.17 12.61
N GLY A 7 -0.28 -18.99 11.62
CA GLY A 7 0.05 -20.42 11.58
C GLY A 7 1.42 -20.69 10.98
N THR A 8 1.79 -19.93 9.95
CA THR A 8 3.03 -20.11 9.17
C THR A 8 4.09 -19.06 9.50
N GLY A 9 3.72 -17.92 10.06
CA GLY A 9 4.61 -16.78 10.29
C GLY A 9 4.96 -16.00 9.01
N VAL A 10 4.37 -16.37 7.87
CA VAL A 10 4.62 -15.72 6.58
C VAL A 10 3.89 -14.38 6.52
N ARG A 11 4.57 -13.37 6.00
CA ARG A 11 3.98 -12.06 5.72
C ARG A 11 3.65 -11.92 4.24
N SER A 12 2.52 -11.30 3.94
CA SER A 12 2.05 -11.06 2.56
C SER A 12 1.31 -9.72 2.44
N GLY A 13 1.01 -9.32 1.21
CA GLY A 13 0.31 -8.07 0.87
C GLY A 13 1.22 -7.02 0.24
N LEU A 14 0.61 -5.99 -0.37
CA LEU A 14 1.30 -5.01 -1.21
C LEU A 14 2.44 -4.27 -0.50
N ASP A 15 2.25 -3.87 0.77
CA ASP A 15 3.32 -3.23 1.56
C ASP A 15 4.50 -4.19 1.79
N ILE A 16 4.21 -5.48 1.97
CA ILE A 16 5.24 -6.52 2.14
C ILE A 16 5.96 -6.80 0.83
N SER A 17 5.25 -6.89 -0.29
CA SER A 17 5.86 -7.02 -1.62
C SER A 17 6.79 -5.85 -1.92
N TYR A 18 6.40 -4.63 -1.54
CA TYR A 18 7.26 -3.46 -1.71
C TYR A 18 8.50 -3.48 -0.78
N CYS A 19 8.36 -3.89 0.49
CA CYS A 19 9.53 -4.13 1.35
C CYS A 19 10.51 -5.15 0.74
N ARG A 20 9.98 -6.26 0.23
CA ARG A 20 10.78 -7.33 -0.41
C ARG A 20 11.44 -6.85 -1.69
N ALA A 21 10.74 -6.04 -2.50
CA ALA A 21 11.29 -5.40 -3.69
C ALA A 21 12.46 -4.47 -3.35
N VAL A 22 12.34 -3.62 -2.32
CA VAL A 22 13.44 -2.74 -1.89
C VAL A 22 14.65 -3.57 -1.44
N ALA A 23 14.43 -4.63 -0.67
CA ALA A 23 15.52 -5.54 -0.26
C ALA A 23 16.22 -6.18 -1.47
N ALA A 24 15.46 -6.69 -2.44
CA ALA A 24 16.00 -7.28 -3.66
C ALA A 24 16.82 -6.28 -4.49
N ALA A 25 16.34 -5.02 -4.61
CA ALA A 25 17.08 -3.95 -5.30
C ALA A 25 18.43 -3.66 -4.63
N LEU A 26 18.47 -3.70 -3.29
CA LEU A 26 19.69 -3.54 -2.48
C LEU A 26 20.62 -4.77 -2.51
N GLY A 27 20.25 -5.84 -3.22
CA GLY A 27 21.01 -7.09 -3.28
C GLY A 27 20.93 -7.94 -2.01
N LEU A 28 19.93 -7.68 -1.15
CA LEU A 28 19.65 -8.46 0.05
C LEU A 28 18.71 -9.62 -0.29
N ASN A 29 18.75 -10.69 0.52
CA ASN A 29 17.77 -11.76 0.40
C ASN A 29 16.44 -11.33 1.05
N PRO A 30 15.35 -11.14 0.27
CA PRO A 30 14.07 -10.64 0.78
C PRO A 30 13.40 -11.56 1.80
N ASP A 31 13.80 -12.84 1.87
CA ASP A 31 13.20 -13.84 2.75
C ASP A 31 13.95 -13.97 4.09
N THR A 32 15.23 -13.58 4.14
CA THR A 32 16.08 -13.77 5.34
C THR A 32 16.66 -12.48 5.90
N ASP A 33 16.82 -11.45 5.07
CA ASP A 33 17.57 -10.25 5.43
C ASP A 33 16.64 -9.05 5.73
N VAL A 34 15.32 -9.25 5.65
CA VAL A 34 14.32 -8.24 6.02
C VAL A 34 13.80 -8.51 7.43
N GLU A 35 14.03 -7.56 8.33
CA GLU A 35 13.43 -7.56 9.67
C GLU A 35 12.17 -6.68 9.70
N TYR A 36 11.03 -7.28 10.03
CA TYR A 36 9.75 -6.57 10.13
C TYR A 36 9.47 -6.14 11.57
N ILE A 37 9.67 -4.86 11.87
CA ILE A 37 9.38 -4.28 13.18
C ILE A 37 7.92 -3.80 13.26
N PRO A 38 7.11 -4.33 14.19
CA PRO A 38 5.75 -3.82 14.42
C PRO A 38 5.75 -2.35 14.82
N ALA A 39 4.87 -1.56 14.21
CA ALA A 39 4.71 -0.15 14.50
C ALA A 39 3.23 0.26 14.51
N SER A 40 2.87 1.11 15.46
CA SER A 40 1.55 1.70 15.65
C SER A 40 1.42 3.03 14.90
N GLY A 41 0.21 3.61 14.89
CA GLY A 41 0.02 4.98 14.38
C GLY A 41 0.85 6.01 15.14
N SER A 42 1.04 5.80 16.45
CA SER A 42 1.67 6.75 17.36
C SER A 42 3.20 6.69 17.41
N ASP A 43 3.82 5.55 17.12
CA ASP A 43 5.28 5.38 17.29
C ASP A 43 6.06 5.09 16.00
N ARG A 44 5.38 4.91 14.86
CA ARG A 44 6.04 4.56 13.58
C ARG A 44 7.06 5.59 13.10
N PHE A 45 6.78 6.89 13.30
CA PHE A 45 7.71 7.95 12.90
C PHE A 45 8.88 8.10 13.88
N ASP A 46 8.67 7.87 15.18
CA ASP A 46 9.75 7.81 16.16
C ASP A 46 10.71 6.64 15.88
N LYS A 47 10.18 5.49 15.46
CA LYS A 47 11.01 4.36 15.02
C LYS A 47 11.84 4.69 13.78
N LEU A 48 11.25 5.41 12.82
CA LEU A 48 11.96 5.85 11.61
C LEU A 48 13.06 6.86 11.96
N ALA A 49 12.72 7.89 12.74
CA ALA A 49 13.64 8.94 13.15
C ALA A 49 14.80 8.41 14.01
N SER A 50 14.54 7.42 14.87
CA SER A 50 15.57 6.80 15.71
C SER A 50 16.46 5.80 14.97
N GLY A 51 16.12 5.43 13.74
CA GLY A 51 16.80 4.36 13.00
C GLY A 51 16.49 2.95 13.50
N THR A 52 15.41 2.80 14.28
CA THR A 52 14.87 1.46 14.63
C THR A 52 14.34 0.75 13.37
N ILE A 53 13.83 1.52 12.40
CA ILE A 53 13.51 1.04 11.06
C ILE A 53 14.21 1.92 10.02
N ASP A 54 14.56 1.33 8.88
CA ASP A 54 15.18 2.06 7.77
C ASP A 54 14.18 2.74 6.85
N VAL A 55 13.06 2.07 6.62
CA VAL A 55 11.94 2.55 5.79
C VAL A 55 10.62 2.15 6.42
N LEU A 56 9.63 3.04 6.34
CA LEU A 56 8.27 2.81 6.80
C LEU A 56 7.35 2.56 5.60
N ILE A 57 7.10 1.29 5.28
CA ILE A 57 6.13 0.87 4.27
C ILE A 57 4.96 0.19 4.99
N ARG A 58 3.99 0.99 5.42
CA ARG A 58 2.86 0.54 6.25
C ARG A 58 1.73 1.55 6.21
N THR A 59 0.76 1.44 5.31
CA THR A 59 -0.49 2.26 5.29
C THR A 59 -0.29 3.67 5.88
N THR A 60 0.65 4.43 5.31
CA THR A 60 1.09 5.73 5.86
C THR A 60 0.80 6.81 4.85
N THR A 61 -0.20 7.62 5.15
CA THR A 61 -0.60 8.76 4.32
C THR A 61 0.47 9.82 4.24
N TRP A 62 0.76 10.29 3.03
CA TRP A 62 1.53 11.51 2.85
C TRP A 62 0.66 12.74 3.12
N THR A 63 1.06 13.53 4.11
CA THR A 63 0.37 14.76 4.52
C THR A 63 1.39 15.87 4.72
N THR A 64 0.96 17.13 4.55
CA THR A 64 1.82 18.30 4.75
C THR A 64 2.52 18.31 6.12
N SER A 65 1.83 17.98 7.21
CA SER A 65 2.45 18.02 8.55
C SER A 65 3.45 16.87 8.79
N ARG A 66 3.17 15.67 8.27
CA ARG A 66 4.14 14.56 8.32
C ARG A 66 5.43 14.90 7.57
N ASP A 67 5.30 15.53 6.41
CA ASP A 67 6.42 15.95 5.55
C ASP A 67 7.21 17.14 6.13
N ALA A 68 6.51 18.09 6.76
CA ALA A 68 7.13 19.30 7.29
C ALA A 68 7.77 19.13 8.69
N ASP A 69 7.17 18.31 9.56
CA ASP A 69 7.49 18.33 11.00
C ASP A 69 8.08 17.02 11.54
N LEU A 70 7.93 15.88 10.86
CA LEU A 70 8.35 14.57 11.40
C LEU A 70 9.74 14.11 10.94
N ASN A 71 10.49 14.99 10.26
CA ASN A 71 11.83 14.68 9.73
C ASN A 71 11.82 13.37 8.91
N ALA A 72 10.77 13.22 8.11
CA ALA A 72 10.52 12.11 7.23
C ALA A 72 10.16 12.62 5.83
N ASP A 73 10.70 11.96 4.81
CA ASP A 73 10.42 12.20 3.40
C ASP A 73 9.56 11.05 2.87
N PHE A 74 8.76 11.29 1.83
CA PHE A 74 7.92 10.26 1.20
C PHE A 74 8.48 9.82 -0.16
N ALA A 75 8.57 8.51 -0.34
CA ALA A 75 9.19 7.84 -1.47
C ALA A 75 8.13 7.01 -2.24
N GLY A 76 7.43 7.65 -3.17
CA GLY A 76 6.40 7.01 -3.99
C GLY A 76 5.09 6.74 -3.24
N MET A 77 3.98 6.76 -3.98
CA MET A 77 2.65 6.47 -3.44
C MET A 77 2.21 5.12 -3.96
N ASN A 78 2.28 4.10 -3.11
CA ASN A 78 2.02 2.72 -3.51
C ASN A 78 0.53 2.35 -3.50
N PHE A 79 -0.31 3.13 -2.82
CA PHE A 79 -1.74 2.92 -2.83
C PHE A 79 -2.51 4.22 -2.57
N PHE A 80 -3.52 4.50 -3.37
CA PHE A 80 -4.42 5.64 -3.20
C PHE A 80 -5.70 5.18 -2.51
N ASP A 81 -5.93 5.68 -1.30
CA ASP A 81 -7.08 5.32 -0.47
C ASP A 81 -7.88 6.56 -0.05
N GLY A 82 -8.92 6.33 0.75
CA GLY A 82 -9.62 7.34 1.52
C GLY A 82 -10.15 6.72 2.81
N GLN A 83 -10.45 7.55 3.81
CA GLN A 83 -10.97 7.03 5.06
C GLN A 83 -12.43 6.56 4.93
N GLY A 84 -12.71 5.36 5.44
CA GLY A 84 -14.04 4.77 5.55
C GLY A 84 -14.44 4.48 7.00
N ILE A 85 -15.64 3.93 7.17
CA ILE A 85 -16.20 3.50 8.46
C ILE A 85 -16.87 2.14 8.28
N LEU A 86 -16.47 1.16 9.09
CA LEU A 86 -17.16 -0.11 9.29
C LEU A 86 -18.12 0.00 10.47
N VAL A 87 -19.36 -0.43 10.30
CA VAL A 87 -20.47 -0.20 11.24
C VAL A 87 -21.16 -1.50 11.59
N ARG A 88 -21.53 -1.67 12.86
CA ARG A 88 -22.37 -2.78 13.30
C ARG A 88 -23.84 -2.51 13.01
N SER A 89 -24.53 -3.47 12.40
CA SER A 89 -25.94 -3.33 12.02
C SER A 89 -26.90 -3.35 13.21
N ASP A 90 -26.48 -3.91 14.35
CA ASP A 90 -27.27 -3.95 15.59
C ASP A 90 -27.27 -2.60 16.33
N ALA A 91 -26.22 -1.79 16.17
CA ALA A 91 -26.15 -0.41 16.63
C ALA A 91 -26.80 0.56 15.62
N TYR A 92 -26.42 0.46 14.35
CA TYR A 92 -26.94 1.28 13.26
C TYR A 92 -27.24 0.40 12.05
N ALA A 93 -28.52 0.16 11.75
CA ALA A 93 -28.92 -0.61 10.57
C ALA A 93 -28.44 0.06 9.27
N TYR A 94 -28.21 -0.73 8.21
CA TYR A 94 -27.71 -0.22 6.93
C TYR A 94 -28.48 1.02 6.45
N GLY A 95 -29.82 1.02 6.50
CA GLY A 95 -30.60 2.22 6.24
C GLY A 95 -30.29 2.83 4.87
N THR A 96 -29.69 4.03 4.86
CA THR A 96 -29.22 4.71 3.64
C THR A 96 -27.83 4.26 3.17
N GLY A 97 -27.07 3.57 4.03
CA GLY A 97 -25.67 3.20 3.81
C GLY A 97 -24.70 4.36 4.05
N SER A 98 -25.17 5.47 4.60
CA SER A 98 -24.40 6.71 4.74
C SER A 98 -23.85 6.88 6.16
N ALA A 99 -22.63 7.40 6.27
CA ALA A 99 -22.07 7.85 7.55
C ALA A 99 -22.87 9.00 8.19
N ASP A 100 -23.72 9.72 7.43
CA ASP A 100 -24.57 10.79 7.96
C ASP A 100 -25.57 10.31 9.02
N GLN A 101 -25.90 9.01 9.03
CA GLN A 101 -26.86 8.45 10.00
C GLN A 101 -26.23 8.07 11.34
N LEU A 102 -24.92 8.23 11.52
CA LEU A 102 -24.16 7.77 12.70
C LEU A 102 -24.17 8.80 13.85
N ASN A 103 -25.26 9.56 14.00
CA ASN A 103 -25.36 10.57 15.05
C ASN A 103 -25.43 9.94 16.44
N GLY A 104 -24.42 10.22 17.26
CA GLY A 104 -24.24 9.70 18.61
C GLY A 104 -23.47 8.37 18.66
N ALA A 105 -22.86 7.93 17.55
CA ALA A 105 -22.14 6.66 17.50
C ALA A 105 -20.83 6.71 18.32
N GLY A 106 -20.56 5.63 19.04
CA GLY A 106 -19.24 5.34 19.61
C GLY A 106 -18.29 4.80 18.53
N ILE A 107 -17.29 5.57 18.13
CA ILE A 107 -16.42 5.25 17.00
C ILE A 107 -14.99 4.94 17.46
N CYS A 108 -14.58 3.69 17.29
CA CYS A 108 -13.20 3.25 17.48
C CYS A 108 -12.27 3.94 16.48
N VAL A 109 -11.23 4.60 16.97
CA VAL A 109 -10.24 5.31 16.13
C VAL A 109 -8.84 5.21 16.71
N GLY A 110 -7.86 4.90 15.86
CA GLY A 110 -6.46 4.77 16.26
C GLY A 110 -5.83 6.12 16.57
N ILE A 111 -5.17 6.23 17.73
CA ILE A 111 -4.48 7.46 18.13
C ILE A 111 -3.24 7.74 17.26
N GLY A 112 -2.99 9.02 16.94
CA GLY A 112 -1.85 9.44 16.12
C GLY A 112 -2.02 9.13 14.63
N THR A 113 -3.25 8.93 14.17
CA THR A 113 -3.59 8.68 12.76
C THR A 113 -4.17 9.93 12.11
N THR A 114 -4.16 9.98 10.77
CA THR A 114 -4.93 10.97 10.01
C THR A 114 -6.43 10.78 10.23
N THR A 115 -6.84 9.52 10.36
CA THR A 115 -8.20 9.06 10.64
C THR A 115 -8.86 9.79 11.81
N GLU A 116 -8.12 9.99 12.90
CA GLU A 116 -8.58 10.71 14.09
C GLU A 116 -8.99 12.15 13.78
N GLY A 117 -8.09 12.93 13.17
CA GLY A 117 -8.36 14.34 12.83
C GLY A 117 -9.46 14.50 11.78
N ASN A 118 -9.40 13.69 10.73
CA ASN A 118 -10.38 13.71 9.64
C ASN A 118 -11.80 13.35 10.12
N MET A 119 -11.93 12.39 11.05
CA MET A 119 -13.24 12.02 11.63
C MET A 119 -13.85 13.22 12.36
N VAL A 120 -13.06 13.92 13.16
CA VAL A 120 -13.49 15.14 13.85
C VAL A 120 -13.98 16.19 12.84
N ASP A 121 -13.20 16.45 11.80
CA ASP A 121 -13.54 17.44 10.76
C ASP A 121 -14.82 17.05 10.00
N TRP A 122 -14.93 15.78 9.59
CA TRP A 122 -16.04 15.30 8.76
C TRP A 122 -17.37 15.33 9.50
N PHE A 123 -17.42 14.82 10.73
CA PHE A 123 -18.64 14.79 11.54
C PHE A 123 -19.03 16.19 12.04
N SER A 124 -18.07 16.96 12.55
CA SER A 124 -18.36 18.30 13.10
C SER A 124 -18.83 19.27 12.03
N SER A 125 -18.26 19.23 10.82
CA SER A 125 -18.71 20.08 9.69
C SER A 125 -20.14 19.77 9.22
N ARG A 126 -20.69 18.62 9.60
CA ARG A 126 -22.05 18.16 9.29
C ARG A 126 -23.02 18.25 10.47
N ASN A 127 -22.55 18.72 11.64
CA ASN A 127 -23.32 18.73 12.89
C ASN A 127 -23.80 17.33 13.31
N ILE A 128 -22.97 16.31 13.08
CA ILE A 128 -23.22 14.95 13.53
C ILE A 128 -22.43 14.77 14.84
N GLU A 129 -23.12 14.48 15.93
CA GLU A 129 -22.48 14.16 17.21
C GLU A 129 -21.87 12.75 17.13
N PHE A 130 -20.75 12.51 17.80
CA PHE A 130 -20.11 11.20 17.91
C PHE A 130 -19.25 11.15 19.17
N ASP A 131 -19.04 9.93 19.68
CA ASP A 131 -18.17 9.67 20.82
C ASP A 131 -16.89 8.97 20.34
N PRO A 132 -15.73 9.64 20.30
CA PRO A 132 -14.48 9.00 19.89
C PRO A 132 -14.03 8.00 20.96
N VAL A 133 -13.77 6.76 20.53
CA VAL A 133 -13.19 5.69 21.35
C VAL A 133 -11.73 5.49 20.92
N PRO A 134 -10.76 6.13 21.58
CA PRO A 134 -9.35 6.00 21.22
C PRO A 134 -8.85 4.58 21.50
N VAL A 135 -8.06 4.04 20.57
CA VAL A 135 -7.42 2.72 20.66
C VAL A 135 -5.96 2.81 20.24
N ALA A 136 -5.11 1.99 20.86
CA ALA A 136 -3.67 1.98 20.60
C ALA A 136 -3.32 1.44 19.20
N ASP A 137 -4.09 0.45 18.72
CA ASP A 137 -3.88 -0.20 17.44
C ASP A 137 -5.16 -0.83 16.87
N ALA A 138 -5.03 -1.41 15.67
CA ALA A 138 -6.15 -2.05 14.98
C ALA A 138 -6.64 -3.34 15.65
N ALA A 139 -5.81 -4.01 16.46
CA ALA A 139 -6.21 -5.22 17.18
C ALA A 139 -7.14 -4.86 18.35
N GLU A 140 -6.81 -3.81 19.11
CA GLU A 140 -7.71 -3.26 20.14
C GLU A 140 -9.02 -2.74 19.52
N ALA A 141 -8.93 -2.00 18.40
CA ALA A 141 -10.12 -1.52 17.67
C ALA A 141 -11.04 -2.68 17.26
N THR A 142 -10.46 -3.76 16.73
CA THR A 142 -11.19 -4.95 16.30
C THR A 142 -11.88 -5.63 17.49
N ALA A 143 -11.19 -5.79 18.62
CA ALA A 143 -11.76 -6.42 19.80
C ALA A 143 -12.97 -5.65 20.34
N LYS A 144 -12.85 -4.32 20.47
CA LYS A 144 -13.94 -3.43 20.91
C LYS A 144 -15.09 -3.35 19.92
N PHE A 145 -14.79 -3.43 18.63
CA PHE A 145 -15.82 -3.50 17.59
C PHE A 145 -16.59 -4.83 17.65
N ILE A 146 -15.92 -5.96 17.92
CA ILE A 146 -16.56 -7.28 18.05
C ILE A 146 -17.43 -7.35 19.32
N ASP A 147 -16.94 -6.86 20.45
CA ASP A 147 -17.66 -6.95 21.73
C ASP A 147 -18.78 -5.91 21.92
N GLY A 148 -18.87 -4.93 21.00
CA GLY A 148 -19.90 -3.88 21.01
C GLY A 148 -19.54 -2.66 21.86
N SER A 149 -18.30 -2.55 22.34
CA SER A 149 -17.80 -1.31 22.96
C SER A 149 -17.68 -0.15 21.96
N CYS A 150 -17.64 -0.45 20.67
CA CYS A 150 -17.72 0.51 19.57
C CYS A 150 -18.87 0.13 18.63
N ASP A 151 -19.70 1.11 18.28
CA ASP A 151 -20.75 0.99 17.27
C ASP A 151 -20.15 0.93 15.86
N ALA A 152 -19.02 1.62 15.68
CA ALA A 152 -18.30 1.74 14.43
C ALA A 152 -16.78 1.74 14.63
N PHE A 153 -16.04 1.37 13.59
CA PHE A 153 -14.59 1.42 13.50
C PHE A 153 -14.21 2.17 12.23
N THR A 154 -13.41 3.23 12.34
CA THR A 154 -12.92 4.01 11.20
C THR A 154 -11.44 3.78 10.91
N GLY A 155 -11.06 3.83 9.64
CA GLY A 155 -9.70 3.69 9.12
C GLY A 155 -9.69 3.86 7.61
N ASP A 156 -8.56 3.60 6.95
CA ASP A 156 -8.48 3.60 5.49
C ASP A 156 -9.46 2.57 4.90
N MET A 157 -10.12 2.88 3.78
CA MET A 157 -11.20 2.07 3.20
C MET A 157 -10.69 0.67 2.84
N SER A 158 -9.46 0.54 2.34
CA SER A 158 -8.86 -0.78 2.09
C SER A 158 -8.78 -1.64 3.36
N ALA A 159 -8.46 -1.03 4.50
CA ALA A 159 -8.42 -1.70 5.80
C ALA A 159 -9.83 -2.07 6.29
N MET A 160 -10.83 -1.22 6.04
CA MET A 160 -12.24 -1.52 6.37
C MET A 160 -12.79 -2.68 5.55
N VAL A 161 -12.51 -2.72 4.25
CA VAL A 161 -12.90 -3.84 3.37
C VAL A 161 -12.25 -5.14 3.82
N ALA A 162 -10.93 -5.12 4.06
CA ALA A 162 -10.21 -6.30 4.57
C ALA A 162 -10.73 -6.77 5.93
N LYS A 163 -11.01 -5.83 6.84
CA LYS A 163 -11.55 -6.15 8.16
C LYS A 163 -12.95 -6.75 8.06
N LYS A 164 -13.83 -6.18 7.23
CA LYS A 164 -15.17 -6.72 7.00
C LYS A 164 -15.10 -8.16 6.50
N TRP A 165 -14.30 -8.42 5.47
CA TRP A 165 -14.14 -9.76 4.91
C TRP A 165 -13.67 -10.77 5.95
N GLN A 166 -12.68 -10.39 6.77
CA GLN A 166 -12.20 -11.24 7.87
C GLN A 166 -13.32 -11.57 8.86
N LEU A 167 -14.02 -10.56 9.36
CA LEU A 167 -15.06 -10.70 10.39
C LEU A 167 -16.30 -11.47 9.90
N ASP A 168 -16.68 -11.29 8.63
CA ASP A 168 -17.74 -12.07 7.98
C ASP A 168 -17.35 -13.55 7.84
N GLY A 169 -16.05 -13.83 7.64
CA GLY A 169 -15.53 -15.16 7.36
C GLY A 169 -15.17 -16.00 8.59
N ASP A 170 -14.83 -15.36 9.72
CA ASP A 170 -14.34 -16.06 10.92
C ASP A 170 -15.41 -16.27 12.01
N GLY A 171 -16.61 -15.70 11.84
CA GLY A 171 -17.73 -15.85 12.76
C GLY A 171 -17.57 -15.09 14.09
N SER A 172 -16.52 -14.28 14.24
CA SER A 172 -16.23 -13.54 15.47
C SER A 172 -17.32 -12.53 15.86
N MET A 173 -18.08 -12.04 14.89
CA MET A 173 -19.21 -11.12 15.12
C MET A 173 -20.44 -11.77 15.74
N ASN A 174 -20.45 -13.09 15.98
CA ASN A 174 -21.55 -13.80 16.66
C ASN A 174 -22.94 -13.55 16.04
N GLY A 175 -23.00 -13.43 14.70
CA GLY A 175 -24.25 -13.20 13.96
C GLY A 175 -24.69 -11.74 13.87
N VAL A 176 -23.85 -10.79 14.30
CA VAL A 176 -24.05 -9.36 14.06
C VAL A 176 -23.58 -9.01 12.66
N ASP A 177 -24.50 -8.57 11.80
CA ASP A 177 -24.16 -8.09 10.46
C ASP A 177 -23.39 -6.78 10.53
N ILE A 178 -22.48 -6.56 9.58
CA ILE A 178 -21.65 -5.34 9.48
C ILE A 178 -21.71 -4.75 8.08
N TRP A 179 -21.59 -3.42 7.96
CA TRP A 179 -21.59 -2.71 6.68
C TRP A 179 -20.58 -1.57 6.68
N ILE A 180 -20.14 -1.17 5.49
CA ILE A 180 -19.21 -0.05 5.31
C ILE A 180 -19.97 1.14 4.74
N ALA A 181 -19.75 2.31 5.31
CA ALA A 181 -20.34 3.55 4.81
C ALA A 181 -19.87 3.89 3.39
N GLN A 182 -20.77 4.46 2.58
CA GLN A 182 -20.50 4.76 1.17
C GLN A 182 -19.51 5.90 0.97
N GLU A 183 -19.36 6.78 1.96
CA GLU A 183 -18.51 7.96 1.87
C GLU A 183 -17.02 7.63 2.05
N LEU A 184 -16.19 8.29 1.24
CA LEU A 184 -14.77 8.47 1.50
C LEU A 184 -14.59 9.84 2.17
N MET A 185 -14.19 9.84 3.44
CA MET A 185 -14.16 11.05 4.26
C MET A 185 -12.91 11.91 4.05
N SER A 186 -11.88 11.34 3.43
CA SER A 186 -10.59 11.99 3.22
C SER A 186 -9.87 11.45 1.98
N LYS A 187 -8.74 12.07 1.64
CA LYS A 187 -7.77 11.55 0.67
C LYS A 187 -6.60 10.95 1.45
N GLU A 188 -6.30 9.67 1.24
CA GLU A 188 -5.21 8.98 1.92
C GLU A 188 -4.24 8.37 0.90
N PRO A 189 -3.38 9.18 0.23
CA PRO A 189 -2.30 8.63 -0.59
C PRO A 189 -1.25 7.97 0.32
N LEU A 190 -1.23 6.65 0.34
CA LEU A 190 -0.33 5.83 1.14
C LEU A 190 1.01 5.70 0.40
N GLY A 191 2.10 5.98 1.11
CA GLY A 191 3.44 5.93 0.54
C GLY A 191 4.47 5.38 1.52
N ALA A 192 5.62 4.98 0.98
CA ALA A 192 6.78 4.65 1.80
C ALA A 192 7.36 5.95 2.39
N ALA A 193 7.70 5.94 3.67
CA ALA A 193 8.41 7.05 4.29
C ALA A 193 9.84 6.65 4.66
N THR A 194 10.79 7.53 4.35
CA THR A 194 12.20 7.42 4.70
C THR A 194 12.57 8.55 5.66
N ARG A 195 13.73 8.46 6.32
CA ARG A 195 14.25 9.60 7.06
C ARG A 195 14.53 10.76 6.09
N ASP A 196 14.27 11.98 6.56
CA ASP A 196 14.64 13.20 5.84
C ASP A 196 16.18 13.31 5.72
N MET A 197 16.63 14.07 4.72
CA MET A 197 18.04 14.35 4.42
C MET A 197 18.88 13.12 4.01
N ASP A 198 18.25 12.03 3.58
CA ASP A 198 18.87 10.85 2.97
C ASP A 198 18.32 10.63 1.55
N SER A 199 18.66 11.55 0.65
CA SER A 199 18.11 11.56 -0.72
C SER A 199 18.47 10.30 -1.51
N ASP A 200 19.69 9.77 -1.33
CA ASP A 200 20.15 8.60 -2.08
C ASP A 200 19.29 7.37 -1.74
N PHE A 201 18.97 7.15 -0.46
CA PHE A 201 18.11 6.05 -0.04
C PHE A 201 16.64 6.27 -0.41
N LYS A 202 16.12 7.50 -0.22
CA LYS A 202 14.77 7.85 -0.66
C LYS A 202 14.58 7.62 -2.17
N ASP A 203 15.57 7.99 -2.98
CA ASP A 203 15.54 7.79 -4.42
C ASP A 203 15.51 6.29 -4.75
N VAL A 204 16.33 5.47 -4.10
CA VAL A 204 16.25 4.00 -4.26
C VAL A 204 14.84 3.48 -3.95
N VAL A 205 14.26 3.86 -2.80
CA VAL A 205 12.92 3.39 -2.40
C VAL A 205 11.87 3.83 -3.43
N ALA A 206 11.86 5.11 -3.83
CA ALA A 206 10.90 5.65 -4.78
C ALA A 206 11.00 4.98 -6.15
N TRP A 207 12.23 4.82 -6.67
CA TRP A 207 12.46 4.24 -7.99
C TRP A 207 12.22 2.74 -8.05
N VAL A 208 12.31 2.02 -6.92
CA VAL A 208 11.81 0.64 -6.86
C VAL A 208 10.31 0.57 -7.15
N TRP A 209 9.50 1.44 -6.53
CA TRP A 209 8.06 1.48 -6.82
C TRP A 209 7.77 1.87 -8.25
N TYR A 210 8.35 2.98 -8.71
CA TYR A 210 8.13 3.46 -10.08
C TYR A 210 8.66 2.48 -11.11
N GLY A 211 9.71 1.71 -10.81
CA GLY A 211 10.19 0.64 -11.67
C GLY A 211 9.20 -0.51 -11.81
N MET A 212 8.51 -0.91 -10.73
CA MET A 212 7.44 -1.89 -10.79
C MET A 212 6.26 -1.40 -11.64
N VAL A 213 5.90 -0.11 -11.53
CA VAL A 213 4.85 0.52 -12.36
C VAL A 213 5.29 0.58 -13.83
N THR A 214 6.51 1.06 -14.12
CA THR A 214 7.04 1.12 -15.49
C THR A 214 7.16 -0.27 -16.11
N ALA A 215 7.52 -1.30 -15.34
CA ALA A 215 7.55 -2.68 -15.83
C ALA A 215 6.16 -3.15 -16.28
N GLU A 216 5.10 -2.85 -15.52
CA GLU A 216 3.73 -3.16 -15.92
C GLU A 216 3.33 -2.40 -17.18
N GLU A 217 3.63 -1.09 -17.26
CA GLU A 217 3.38 -0.26 -18.45
C GLU A 217 4.06 -0.81 -19.72
N MET A 218 5.22 -1.46 -19.56
CA MET A 218 5.99 -2.06 -20.64
C MET A 218 5.66 -3.54 -20.89
N GLY A 219 4.74 -4.14 -20.13
CA GLY A 219 4.39 -5.56 -20.24
C GLY A 219 5.49 -6.52 -19.76
N VAL A 220 6.39 -6.05 -18.90
CA VAL A 220 7.44 -6.88 -18.28
C VAL A 220 6.90 -7.47 -16.98
N THR A 221 7.07 -8.78 -16.83
CA THR A 221 6.56 -9.55 -15.69
C THR A 221 7.69 -10.31 -14.99
N ALA A 222 7.41 -10.88 -13.82
CA ALA A 222 8.34 -11.79 -13.16
C ALA A 222 8.80 -12.93 -14.09
N ALA A 223 7.87 -13.46 -14.91
CA ALA A 223 8.11 -14.60 -15.77
C ALA A 223 8.95 -14.28 -17.03
N ASN A 224 8.93 -13.03 -17.51
CA ASN A 224 9.56 -12.66 -18.78
C ASN A 224 10.75 -11.69 -18.65
N ALA A 225 11.04 -11.16 -17.46
CA ALA A 225 12.00 -10.07 -17.28
C ALA A 225 13.38 -10.33 -17.91
N ALA A 226 13.94 -11.53 -17.74
CA ALA A 226 15.25 -11.88 -18.29
C ALA A 226 15.26 -11.93 -19.83
N ASP A 227 14.23 -12.54 -20.43
CA ASP A 227 14.09 -12.63 -21.89
C ASP A 227 13.82 -11.25 -22.49
N SER A 228 12.97 -10.44 -21.83
CA SER A 228 12.68 -9.06 -22.18
C SER A 228 13.95 -8.19 -22.16
N ALA A 229 14.81 -8.34 -21.15
CA ALA A 229 16.08 -7.62 -21.09
C ALA A 229 17.00 -7.97 -22.27
N ALA A 230 17.16 -9.26 -22.57
CA ALA A 230 18.00 -9.70 -23.68
C ALA A 230 17.47 -9.21 -25.03
N ALA A 231 16.15 -9.29 -25.26
CA ALA A 231 15.52 -8.83 -26.49
C ALA A 231 15.59 -7.31 -26.64
N ALA A 232 15.30 -6.56 -25.57
CA ALA A 232 15.32 -5.11 -25.58
C ALA A 232 16.72 -4.56 -25.87
N CYS A 233 17.75 -5.16 -25.26
CA CYS A 233 19.14 -4.72 -25.41
C CYS A 233 19.80 -5.17 -26.73
N ALA A 234 19.22 -6.12 -27.46
CA ALA A 234 19.74 -6.57 -28.75
C ALA A 234 19.79 -5.42 -29.76
N LEU A 235 20.77 -5.46 -30.67
CA LEU A 235 20.85 -4.49 -31.76
C LEU A 235 19.87 -4.88 -32.88
N ASN A 236 19.12 -3.90 -33.39
CA ASN A 236 18.34 -4.04 -34.61
C ASN A 236 19.26 -4.07 -35.85
N GLU A 237 18.68 -4.29 -37.04
CA GLU A 237 19.43 -4.33 -38.30
C GLU A 237 20.24 -3.06 -38.59
N GLY A 238 19.83 -1.92 -38.02
CA GLY A 238 20.52 -0.63 -38.12
C GLY A 238 21.63 -0.42 -37.10
N GLY A 239 21.90 -1.40 -36.23
CA GLY A 239 22.95 -1.33 -35.20
C GLY A 239 22.58 -0.52 -33.96
N ALA A 240 21.31 -0.14 -33.79
CA ALA A 240 20.81 0.54 -32.59
C ALA A 240 20.10 -0.45 -31.65
N THR A 241 20.08 -0.18 -30.35
CA THR A 241 19.31 -0.97 -29.36
C THR A 241 17.83 -1.07 -29.76
N SER A 242 17.27 -2.28 -29.70
CA SER A 242 15.92 -2.60 -30.20
C SER A 242 14.83 -1.90 -29.38
N ASP A 243 14.93 -1.95 -28.06
CA ASP A 243 14.11 -1.16 -27.15
C ASP A 243 15.02 -0.50 -26.09
N PRO A 244 15.47 0.75 -26.33
CA PRO A 244 16.37 1.43 -25.41
C PRO A 244 15.69 1.87 -24.10
N GLY A 245 14.36 1.87 -24.01
CA GLY A 245 13.62 2.19 -22.79
C GLY A 245 13.62 0.98 -21.84
N MET A 246 13.17 -0.16 -22.36
CA MET A 246 13.12 -1.41 -21.61
C MET A 246 14.53 -1.94 -21.28
N CYS A 247 15.49 -1.82 -22.22
CA CYS A 247 16.87 -2.20 -21.95
C CYS A 247 17.45 -1.42 -20.75
N ARG A 248 17.19 -0.11 -20.69
CA ARG A 248 17.64 0.74 -19.60
C ARG A 248 17.00 0.36 -18.27
N LEU A 249 15.68 0.16 -18.24
CA LEU A 249 14.97 -0.29 -17.05
C LEU A 249 15.57 -1.57 -16.46
N LEU A 250 15.91 -2.54 -17.33
CA LEU A 250 16.29 -3.88 -16.89
C LEU A 250 17.80 -4.09 -16.75
N THR A 251 18.64 -3.18 -17.24
CA THR A 251 20.11 -3.39 -17.29
C THR A 251 20.97 -2.19 -16.89
N GLU A 252 20.36 -1.05 -16.51
CA GLU A 252 21.07 0.10 -15.97
C GLU A 252 20.63 0.41 -14.53
N ASN A 253 21.60 0.77 -13.68
CA ASN A 253 21.32 1.22 -12.31
C ASN A 253 20.90 2.69 -12.20
N LEU A 254 20.96 3.44 -13.32
CA LEU A 254 20.54 4.86 -13.40
C LEU A 254 21.21 5.78 -12.37
N GLY A 255 22.36 5.38 -11.81
CA GLY A 255 23.03 6.11 -10.75
C GLY A 255 22.37 6.01 -9.37
N LEU A 256 21.41 5.09 -9.18
CA LEU A 256 20.77 4.84 -7.89
C LEU A 256 21.74 4.23 -6.88
N GLY A 257 21.58 4.62 -5.62
CA GLY A 257 22.50 4.31 -4.54
C GLY A 257 23.63 5.34 -4.42
N THR A 258 24.67 5.00 -3.67
CA THR A 258 25.81 5.92 -3.46
C THR A 258 26.98 5.54 -4.35
N ALA A 259 27.96 6.44 -4.53
CA ALA A 259 29.18 6.11 -5.27
C ALA A 259 29.94 4.91 -4.68
N THR A 260 29.82 4.67 -3.37
CA THR A 260 30.46 3.54 -2.67
C THR A 260 29.58 2.29 -2.57
N ASN A 261 28.27 2.44 -2.75
CA ASN A 261 27.29 1.36 -2.72
C ASN A 261 26.21 1.61 -3.78
N PRO A 262 26.55 1.50 -5.08
CA PRO A 262 25.59 1.67 -6.16
C PRO A 262 24.71 0.42 -6.25
N LEU A 263 23.48 0.58 -6.74
CA LEU A 263 22.67 -0.59 -7.10
C LEU A 263 23.35 -1.38 -8.23
N ALA A 264 23.09 -2.69 -8.27
CA ALA A 264 23.50 -3.55 -9.37
C ALA A 264 22.88 -3.05 -10.69
N GLY A 265 23.56 -3.25 -11.82
CA GLY A 265 23.06 -2.81 -13.13
C GLY A 265 21.70 -3.42 -13.49
N ASP A 266 21.45 -4.64 -13.02
CA ASP A 266 20.24 -5.43 -13.24
C ASP A 266 19.31 -5.48 -12.02
N TRP A 267 19.42 -4.52 -11.09
CA TRP A 267 18.62 -4.46 -9.85
C TRP A 267 17.11 -4.67 -10.10
N MET A 268 16.57 -4.12 -11.20
CA MET A 268 15.15 -4.24 -11.53
C MET A 268 14.76 -5.69 -11.88
N GLN A 269 15.66 -6.49 -12.46
CA GLN A 269 15.39 -7.91 -12.69
C GLN A 269 15.26 -8.67 -11.36
N ALA A 270 16.06 -8.31 -10.34
CA ALA A 270 15.94 -8.88 -9.00
C ALA A 270 14.63 -8.46 -8.31
N VAL A 271 14.21 -7.20 -8.49
CA VAL A 271 12.89 -6.70 -8.03
C VAL A 271 11.76 -7.50 -8.66
N LEU A 272 11.72 -7.61 -9.99
CA LEU A 272 10.66 -8.33 -10.70
C LEU A 272 10.64 -9.82 -10.37
N ALA A 273 11.80 -10.45 -10.20
CA ALA A 273 11.86 -11.85 -9.77
C ALA A 273 11.30 -12.07 -8.36
N THR A 274 11.33 -11.04 -7.50
CA THR A 274 10.90 -11.12 -6.10
C THR A 274 9.42 -10.77 -5.91
N ALA A 275 8.96 -9.71 -6.57
CA ALA A 275 7.66 -9.08 -6.31
C ALA A 275 6.79 -8.95 -7.57
N GLY A 276 7.30 -9.30 -8.74
CA GLY A 276 6.67 -8.99 -10.02
C GLY A 276 6.60 -7.50 -10.32
N ASN A 277 5.87 -7.16 -11.37
CA ASN A 277 5.48 -5.78 -11.65
C ASN A 277 4.36 -5.31 -10.71
N TYR A 278 3.92 -4.06 -10.83
CA TYR A 278 2.90 -3.51 -9.95
C TYR A 278 1.56 -4.28 -10.04
N GLY A 279 1.12 -4.65 -11.23
CA GLY A 279 -0.10 -5.43 -11.44
C GLY A 279 -0.04 -6.82 -10.80
N GLU A 280 1.07 -7.55 -10.94
CA GLU A 280 1.31 -8.83 -10.27
C GLU A 280 1.28 -8.67 -8.74
N ALA A 281 1.98 -7.68 -8.20
CA ALA A 281 2.00 -7.41 -6.76
C ALA A 281 0.62 -7.00 -6.20
N TYR A 282 -0.20 -6.30 -7.00
CA TYR A 282 -1.57 -5.95 -6.62
C TYR A 282 -2.47 -7.18 -6.59
N ASP A 283 -2.40 -8.04 -7.61
CA ASP A 283 -3.19 -9.25 -7.72
C ASP A 283 -2.89 -10.23 -6.57
N ASP A 284 -1.61 -10.43 -6.25
CA ASP A 284 -1.17 -11.24 -5.11
C ASP A 284 -1.70 -10.70 -3.76
N ALA A 285 -1.85 -9.39 -3.65
CA ALA A 285 -2.24 -8.74 -2.40
C ALA A 285 -3.74 -8.68 -2.17
N PHE A 286 -4.53 -8.54 -3.24
CA PHE A 286 -5.95 -8.19 -3.15
C PHE A 286 -6.87 -9.10 -3.96
N CYS A 287 -6.33 -10.01 -4.74
CA CYS A 287 -7.05 -10.89 -5.66
C CYS A 287 -6.61 -12.35 -5.47
N ASP A 288 -6.69 -13.18 -6.52
CA ASP A 288 -6.40 -14.61 -6.41
C ASP A 288 -4.96 -15.02 -6.74
N GLY A 289 -4.10 -14.06 -7.16
CA GLY A 289 -2.70 -14.31 -7.48
C GLY A 289 -2.49 -15.04 -8.81
N THR A 290 -3.45 -14.99 -9.73
CA THR A 290 -3.40 -15.66 -11.04
C THR A 290 -3.29 -14.73 -12.24
N TYR A 291 -3.19 -13.41 -12.01
CA TYR A 291 -3.01 -12.42 -13.06
C TYR A 291 -1.73 -12.66 -13.88
N ASP A 292 -1.81 -12.43 -15.18
CA ASP A 292 -0.71 -12.68 -16.13
C ASP A 292 0.32 -11.55 -16.21
N GLY A 293 0.11 -10.47 -15.44
CA GLY A 293 0.97 -9.31 -15.38
C GLY A 293 0.79 -8.30 -16.52
N VAL A 294 -0.07 -8.56 -17.52
CA VAL A 294 -0.12 -7.74 -18.76
C VAL A 294 -1.52 -7.51 -19.35
N SER A 295 -2.55 -8.27 -18.96
CA SER A 295 -3.90 -8.19 -19.57
C SER A 295 -4.77 -7.02 -19.09
N GLY A 296 -4.22 -6.17 -18.21
CA GLY A 296 -4.87 -5.00 -17.62
C GLY A 296 -5.79 -5.32 -16.44
N SER A 297 -6.16 -4.30 -15.66
CA SER A 297 -6.89 -4.49 -14.38
C SER A 297 -8.23 -5.25 -14.50
N ASP A 298 -8.92 -5.15 -15.64
CA ASP A 298 -10.21 -5.84 -15.87
C ASP A 298 -10.07 -7.37 -15.94
N ALA A 299 -8.86 -7.88 -16.18
CA ALA A 299 -8.59 -9.31 -16.25
C ALA A 299 -8.32 -9.95 -14.87
N MET A 300 -8.08 -9.15 -13.82
CA MET A 300 -7.88 -9.67 -12.46
C MET A 300 -9.16 -10.32 -11.92
N SER A 301 -9.04 -11.46 -11.25
CA SER A 301 -10.16 -12.22 -10.71
C SER A 301 -10.01 -12.50 -9.22
N GLY A 302 -11.12 -12.87 -8.56
CA GLY A 302 -11.10 -13.18 -7.13
C GLY A 302 -10.76 -11.98 -6.22
N CYS A 303 -10.88 -10.76 -6.73
CA CYS A 303 -10.51 -9.55 -6.00
C CYS A 303 -11.42 -9.24 -4.82
N LEU A 304 -10.82 -9.12 -3.65
CA LEU A 304 -11.40 -8.45 -2.49
C LEU A 304 -11.46 -6.93 -2.70
N ILE A 305 -10.42 -6.36 -3.30
CA ILE A 305 -10.38 -4.94 -3.70
C ILE A 305 -10.02 -4.88 -5.19
N SER A 306 -11.03 -4.68 -6.04
CA SER A 306 -10.81 -4.49 -7.48
C SER A 306 -9.85 -3.33 -7.75
N ARG A 307 -8.88 -3.54 -8.65
CA ARG A 307 -8.05 -2.44 -9.16
C ARG A 307 -8.80 -1.62 -10.23
N SER A 308 -9.58 -2.30 -11.07
CA SER A 308 -10.33 -1.67 -12.15
C SER A 308 -11.27 -0.59 -11.63
N GLY A 309 -11.28 0.56 -12.32
CA GLY A 309 -12.10 1.72 -11.98
C GLY A 309 -11.63 2.48 -10.73
N THR A 310 -10.48 2.15 -10.15
CA THR A 310 -9.92 2.83 -8.99
C THR A 310 -8.74 3.74 -9.36
N LEU A 311 -8.34 4.59 -8.41
CA LEU A 311 -7.14 5.41 -8.52
C LEU A 311 -5.85 4.57 -8.62
N ASN A 312 -5.90 3.30 -8.23
CA ASN A 312 -4.77 2.37 -8.25
C ASN A 312 -4.56 1.69 -9.61
N ALA A 313 -5.44 1.89 -10.59
CA ALA A 313 -5.17 1.45 -11.96
C ALA A 313 -4.05 2.32 -12.60
N LEU A 314 -3.40 1.79 -13.65
CA LEU A 314 -2.49 2.60 -14.46
C LEU A 314 -3.23 3.79 -15.08
N VAL A 315 -2.50 4.85 -15.41
CA VAL A 315 -3.08 6.00 -16.15
C VAL A 315 -3.68 5.56 -17.50
N SER A 316 -3.08 4.57 -18.17
CA SER A 316 -3.62 3.96 -19.40
C SER A 316 -4.99 3.31 -19.21
N GLU A 317 -5.36 2.99 -17.97
CA GLU A 317 -6.60 2.34 -17.56
C GLU A 317 -7.55 3.29 -16.80
N GLY A 318 -7.22 4.58 -16.74
CA GLY A 318 -8.04 5.61 -16.10
C GLY A 318 -7.78 5.84 -14.60
N GLY A 319 -6.76 5.18 -14.03
CA GLY A 319 -6.28 5.47 -12.67
C GLY A 319 -5.22 6.58 -12.65
N ILE A 320 -4.45 6.63 -11.56
CA ILE A 320 -3.41 7.66 -11.36
C ILE A 320 -2.04 7.08 -10.97
N GLN A 321 -1.86 5.75 -11.06
CA GLN A 321 -0.54 5.16 -10.97
C GLN A 321 0.25 5.53 -12.23
N TYR A 322 1.14 6.49 -12.07
CA TYR A 322 1.95 7.11 -13.12
C TYR A 322 3.40 7.16 -12.68
N ALA A 323 4.26 6.41 -13.37
CA ALA A 323 5.69 6.44 -13.09
C ALA A 323 6.37 7.63 -13.80
N PRO A 324 7.22 8.41 -13.11
CA PRO A 324 8.20 9.24 -13.77
C PRO A 324 9.10 8.39 -14.70
N ALA A 325 9.62 9.00 -15.75
CA ALA A 325 10.43 8.27 -16.73
C ALA A 325 11.77 7.79 -16.14
N MET A 326 12.06 6.50 -16.29
CA MET A 326 13.38 5.89 -16.01
C MET A 326 14.41 6.34 -17.05
N ARG A 327 15.15 7.43 -16.82
CA ARG A 327 16.03 8.07 -17.84
C ARG A 327 17.27 8.69 -17.24
#